data_AF-A0A7S3TKC2-F1
#
_entry.id   AF-A0A7S3TKC2-F1
#
_cell.length_a   1.000
_cell.length_b   1.000
_cell.length_c   1.000
_cell.angle_alpha   90.00
_cell.angle_beta   90.00
_cell.angle_gamma   90.00
#
_symmetry.space_group_name_H-M   'P 1'
#
loop_
_entity.id
_entity.type
_entity.pdbx_description
1 polymer ?
#
loop_
_entity_poly.entity_id
_entity_poly.type
_entity_poly.pdbx_seq_one_letter_code
_entity_poly.pdbx_strand_id
1 'polypeptide(L)'
;KEGEEETPAPSAEDLKRVFVYLNDGSADPMSTEVIAAFIRVFMKVIKGTAITDTFGIKDSTTVRRLEVGEVVELLAGPTKEDSAEVTRVHAKAMTDGVEGWITTE
;
A
#
# COMPACT_ATOMS: atom_id res chain seq x y z
N LYS A 1 17.51 10.36 30.67
CA LYS A 1 17.43 8.97 30.16
C LYS A 1 16.27 8.32 30.88
N GLU A 2 15.06 8.60 30.41
CA GLU A 2 13.88 7.88 30.86
C GLU A 2 13.91 6.54 30.11
N GLY A 3 13.86 5.45 30.86
CA GLY A 3 13.84 4.11 30.28
C GLY A 3 12.53 3.95 29.51
N GLU A 4 12.62 3.52 28.27
CA GLU A 4 11.45 3.01 27.54
C GLU A 4 10.92 1.83 28.36
N GLU A 5 9.78 2.01 29.02
CA GLU A 5 9.01 0.88 29.56
C GLU A 5 8.66 0.00 28.36
N GLU A 6 9.31 -1.16 28.23
CA GLU A 6 8.91 -2.16 27.26
C GLU A 6 7.48 -2.62 27.60
N THR A 7 6.52 -2.18 26.80
CA THR A 7 5.16 -2.73 26.84
C THR A 7 5.25 -4.24 26.68
N PRO A 8 4.71 -5.04 27.63
CA PRO A 8 4.77 -6.49 27.52
C PRO A 8 4.03 -6.96 26.27
N ALA A 9 4.58 -7.97 25.61
CA ALA A 9 3.94 -8.57 24.44
C ALA A 9 2.52 -9.07 24.81
N PRO A 10 1.54 -8.96 23.90
CA PRO A 10 0.19 -9.48 24.14
C PRO A 10 0.20 -10.98 24.45
N SER A 11 -0.74 -11.43 25.28
CA SER A 11 -0.91 -12.87 25.55
C SER A 11 -1.43 -13.61 24.31
N ALA A 12 -1.33 -14.95 24.29
CA ALA A 12 -1.90 -15.75 23.21
C ALA A 12 -3.43 -15.56 23.05
N GLU A 13 -4.13 -15.31 24.16
CA GLU A 13 -5.57 -15.01 24.15
C GLU A 13 -5.85 -13.63 23.55
N ASP A 14 -5.01 -12.63 23.86
CA ASP A 14 -5.09 -11.30 23.24
C ASP A 14 -4.84 -11.36 21.73
N LEU A 15 -3.81 -12.08 21.29
CA LEU A 15 -3.49 -12.25 19.89
C LEU A 15 -4.64 -12.93 19.14
N LYS A 16 -5.27 -13.94 19.75
CA LYS A 16 -6.45 -14.60 19.17
C LYS A 16 -7.63 -13.63 19.03
N ARG A 17 -7.88 -12.77 20.03
CA ARG A 17 -8.92 -11.74 19.96
C ARG A 17 -8.65 -10.74 18.83
N VAL A 18 -7.42 -10.25 18.71
CA VAL A 18 -7.01 -9.33 17.64
C VAL A 18 -7.15 -9.98 16.27
N PHE A 19 -6.70 -11.23 16.13
CA PHE A 19 -6.83 -11.97 14.87
C PHE A 19 -8.30 -12.10 14.43
N VAL A 20 -9.20 -12.51 15.35
CA VAL A 20 -10.63 -12.63 15.07
C VAL A 20 -11.23 -11.27 14.70
N TYR A 21 -10.84 -10.19 15.39
CA TYR A 21 -11.29 -8.85 15.08
C TYR A 21 -10.85 -8.39 13.68
N LEU A 22 -9.60 -8.65 13.31
CA LEU A 22 -9.07 -8.32 11.99
C LEU A 22 -9.72 -9.18 10.90
N ASN A 23 -10.01 -10.45 11.18
CA ASN A 23 -10.60 -11.37 10.20
C ASN A 23 -12.14 -11.36 10.18
N ASP A 24 -12.76 -10.19 10.36
CA ASP A 24 -14.22 -9.99 10.34
C ASP A 24 -15.02 -10.97 11.22
N GLY A 25 -14.50 -11.25 12.42
CA GLY A 25 -15.11 -12.18 13.37
C GLY A 25 -14.83 -13.66 13.09
N SER A 26 -14.08 -14.01 12.03
CA SER A 26 -13.70 -15.38 11.73
C SER A 26 -12.43 -15.81 12.48
N ALA A 27 -12.45 -17.04 12.99
CA ALA A 27 -11.27 -17.69 13.58
C ALA A 27 -10.50 -18.55 12.56
N ASP A 28 -10.96 -18.61 11.31
CA ASP A 28 -10.33 -19.39 10.25
C ASP A 28 -9.05 -18.69 9.75
N PRO A 29 -8.09 -19.42 9.16
CA PRO A 29 -6.92 -18.81 8.52
C PRO A 29 -7.35 -17.78 7.46
N MET A 30 -6.74 -16.59 7.52
CA MET A 30 -6.92 -15.55 6.51
C MET A 30 -6.22 -15.96 5.22
N SER A 31 -6.81 -15.63 4.07
CA SER A 31 -6.10 -15.72 2.80
C SER A 31 -5.01 -14.64 2.72
N THR A 32 -4.04 -14.83 1.84
CA THR A 32 -2.97 -13.86 1.61
C THR A 32 -3.52 -12.49 1.22
N GLU A 33 -4.63 -12.44 0.48
CA GLU A 33 -5.31 -11.22 0.05
C GLU A 33 -5.89 -10.45 1.23
N VAL A 34 -6.50 -11.16 2.19
CA VAL A 34 -7.06 -10.55 3.41
C VAL A 34 -5.92 -10.02 4.29
N ILE A 35 -4.83 -10.78 4.46
CA ILE A 35 -3.65 -10.31 5.20
C ILE A 35 -3.04 -9.08 4.52
N ALA A 36 -2.92 -9.09 3.19
CA ALA A 36 -2.41 -7.97 2.42
C ALA A 36 -3.28 -6.70 2.60
N ALA A 37 -4.59 -6.84 2.78
CA ALA A 37 -5.48 -5.71 3.07
C ALA A 37 -5.19 -5.03 4.42
N PHE A 38 -4.60 -5.75 5.39
CA PHE A 38 -4.17 -5.17 6.68
C PHE A 38 -2.75 -4.60 6.64
N ILE A 39 -1.92 -5.05 5.70
CA ILE A 39 -0.54 -4.60 5.57
C ILE A 39 -0.50 -3.39 4.64
N ARG A 40 -0.37 -2.20 5.23
CA ARG A 40 -0.13 -0.97 4.47
C ARG A 40 1.33 -0.93 4.02
N VAL A 41 1.54 -0.96 2.71
CA VAL A 41 2.86 -0.80 2.11
C VAL A 41 3.02 0.65 1.68
N PHE A 42 4.07 1.31 2.14
CA PHE A 42 4.39 2.68 1.75
C PHE A 42 5.63 2.71 0.88
N MET A 43 5.60 3.52 -0.18
CA MET A 43 6.74 3.76 -1.07
C MET A 43 7.09 5.25 -1.07
N LYS A 44 8.39 5.54 -1.13
CA LYS A 44 8.89 6.90 -1.29
C LYS A 44 9.16 7.18 -2.77
N VAL A 45 8.69 8.32 -3.25
CA VAL A 45 9.00 8.82 -4.59
C VAL A 45 10.47 9.26 -4.62
N ILE A 46 11.30 8.51 -5.33
CA ILE A 46 12.75 8.81 -5.49
C ILE A 46 13.06 9.54 -6.80
N LYS A 47 12.16 9.45 -7.78
CA LYS A 47 12.20 10.15 -9.07
C LYS A 47 10.79 10.70 -9.33
N GLY A 48 10.68 11.96 -9.74
CA GLY A 48 9.38 12.57 -10.02
C GLY A 48 8.62 11.80 -11.10
N THR A 49 7.36 11.47 -10.85
CA THR A 49 6.54 10.55 -11.66
C THR A 49 5.10 11.02 -11.76
N ALA A 50 4.34 10.55 -12.75
CA ALA A 50 2.93 10.91 -12.91
C ALA A 50 2.02 9.90 -12.19
N ILE A 51 0.98 10.39 -11.53
CA ILE A 51 -0.23 9.60 -11.24
C ILE A 51 -1.13 9.70 -12.47
N THR A 52 -1.58 8.55 -12.96
CA THR A 52 -2.56 8.48 -14.05
C THR A 52 -3.87 7.83 -13.59
N ASP A 53 -4.97 8.17 -14.26
CA ASP A 53 -6.31 7.70 -13.92
C ASP A 53 -6.55 6.21 -14.25
N THR A 54 -5.89 5.69 -15.29
CA THR A 54 -6.04 4.29 -15.74
C THR A 54 -4.71 3.53 -15.77
N PHE A 55 -4.81 2.20 -15.81
CA PHE A 55 -3.66 1.28 -15.79
C PHE A 55 -2.80 1.37 -17.06
N GLY A 56 -3.40 1.52 -18.24
CA GLY A 56 -2.65 1.52 -19.49
C GLY A 56 -2.00 2.87 -19.76
N ILE A 57 -0.68 2.94 -19.93
CA ILE A 57 0.01 4.23 -20.17
C ILE A 57 -0.56 4.97 -21.38
N LYS A 58 -0.90 4.23 -22.44
CA LYS A 58 -1.36 4.81 -23.72
C LYS A 58 -2.75 5.45 -23.65
N ASP A 59 -3.61 4.93 -22.77
CA ASP A 59 -5.02 5.33 -22.66
C ASP A 59 -5.30 6.11 -21.37
N SER A 60 -4.24 6.58 -20.71
CA SER A 60 -4.31 7.24 -19.41
C SER A 60 -4.09 8.75 -19.51
N THR A 61 -4.77 9.49 -18.64
CA THR A 61 -4.56 10.91 -18.42
C THR A 61 -3.75 11.12 -17.15
N THR A 62 -2.80 12.06 -17.18
CA THR A 62 -2.10 12.48 -15.97
C THR A 62 -3.07 13.23 -15.07
N VAL A 63 -3.31 12.70 -13.87
CA VAL A 63 -4.09 13.36 -12.81
C VAL A 63 -3.25 14.45 -12.18
N ARG A 64 -2.02 14.09 -11.76
CA ARG A 64 -0.99 15.05 -11.33
C ARG A 64 0.41 14.43 -11.36
N ARG A 65 1.42 15.26 -11.12
CA ARG A 65 2.81 14.83 -10.93
C ARG A 65 3.15 14.73 -9.44
N LEU A 66 3.83 13.65 -9.07
CA LEU A 66 4.44 13.44 -7.78
C LEU A 66 5.88 13.95 -7.77
N GLU A 67 6.25 14.60 -6.68
CA GLU A 67 7.59 15.15 -6.45
C GLU A 67 8.47 14.19 -5.64
N VAL A 68 9.79 14.33 -5.80
CA VAL A 68 10.76 13.55 -5.02
C VAL A 68 10.58 13.83 -3.53
N GLY A 69 10.48 12.77 -2.74
CA GLY A 69 10.27 12.85 -1.30
C GLY A 69 8.83 12.63 -0.86
N GLU A 70 7.85 12.71 -1.78
CA GLU A 70 6.48 12.31 -1.48
C GLU A 70 6.40 10.81 -1.12
N VAL A 71 5.38 10.46 -0.33
CA VAL A 71 5.10 9.08 0.07
C VAL A 71 3.75 8.67 -0.50
N VAL A 72 3.66 7.45 -1.00
CA VAL A 72 2.42 6.84 -1.49
C VAL A 72 2.13 5.55 -0.74
N GLU A 73 0.86 5.28 -0.46
CA GLU A 73 0.37 3.99 0.03
C GLU A 73 0.00 3.11 -1.16
N LEU A 74 0.53 1.89 -1.21
CA LEU A 74 0.20 0.92 -2.23
C LEU A 74 -1.18 0.33 -1.96
N LEU A 75 -2.05 0.41 -2.96
CA LEU A 75 -3.41 -0.14 -2.92
C LEU A 75 -3.53 -1.44 -3.72
N ALA A 76 -2.78 -1.57 -4.82
CA ALA A 76 -2.70 -2.79 -5.64
C ALA A 76 -1.42 -2.86 -6.49
N GLY A 77 -1.10 -4.06 -6.95
CA GLY A 77 0.14 -4.35 -7.68
C GLY A 77 1.29 -4.77 -6.76
N PRO A 78 2.52 -4.92 -7.27
CA PRO A 78 2.99 -4.57 -8.62
C PRO A 78 2.37 -5.44 -9.72
N THR A 79 2.06 -4.82 -10.86
CA THR A 79 1.55 -5.50 -12.05
C THR A 79 2.31 -5.05 -13.27
N LYS A 80 2.77 -6.00 -14.10
CA LYS A 80 3.49 -5.69 -15.33
C LYS A 80 2.50 -5.24 -16.41
N GLU A 81 2.77 -4.09 -17.02
CA GLU A 81 2.08 -3.64 -18.23
C GLU A 81 2.90 -4.07 -19.45
N ASP A 82 2.54 -5.19 -20.06
CA ASP A 82 3.28 -5.76 -21.20
C ASP A 82 3.34 -4.80 -22.41
N SER A 83 2.35 -3.92 -22.56
CA SER A 83 2.26 -2.97 -23.68
C SER A 83 3.34 -1.88 -23.67
N ALA A 84 3.90 -1.60 -22.50
CA ALA A 84 4.89 -0.55 -22.25
C ALA A 84 6.14 -1.09 -21.53
N GLU A 85 6.20 -2.39 -21.24
CA GLU A 85 7.29 -3.08 -20.53
C GLU A 85 7.66 -2.45 -19.17
N VAL A 86 6.68 -1.87 -18.48
CA VAL A 86 6.87 -1.27 -17.15
C VAL A 86 6.11 -2.02 -16.06
N THR A 87 6.51 -1.82 -14.82
CA THR A 87 5.72 -2.24 -13.65
C THR A 87 4.90 -1.07 -13.15
N ARG A 88 3.61 -1.30 -12.89
CA ARG A 88 2.70 -0.30 -12.34
C ARG A 88 2.12 -0.74 -11.01
N VAL A 89 1.81 0.25 -10.19
CA VAL A 89 1.14 0.09 -8.91
C VAL A 89 -0.04 1.06 -8.86
N HIS A 90 -1.15 0.63 -8.28
CA HIS A 90 -2.23 1.53 -7.90
C HIS A 90 -1.93 2.03 -6.49
N ALA A 91 -1.90 3.34 -6.29
CA ALA A 91 -1.44 3.91 -5.05
C ALA A 91 -2.18 5.22 -4.71
N LYS A 92 -2.13 5.57 -3.43
CA LYS A 92 -2.66 6.81 -2.87
C LYS A 92 -1.53 7.72 -2.42
N ALA A 93 -1.51 8.96 -2.90
CA ALA A 93 -0.57 9.96 -2.40
C ALA A 93 -0.93 10.38 -0.97
N MET A 94 0.04 10.33 -0.06
CA MET A 94 -0.18 10.65 1.36
C MET A 94 -0.27 12.16 1.62
N THR A 95 0.15 12.99 0.67
CA THR A 95 0.18 14.45 0.76
C THR A 95 -1.19 15.09 0.51
N ASP A 96 -1.96 14.56 -0.44
CA ASP A 96 -3.24 15.11 -0.88
C ASP A 96 -4.37 14.07 -1.04
N GLY A 97 -4.06 12.79 -0.83
CA GLY A 97 -5.03 11.70 -0.91
C GLY A 97 -5.41 11.28 -2.33
N VAL A 98 -4.77 11.83 -3.36
CA VAL A 98 -5.06 11.51 -4.77
C VAL A 98 -4.64 10.06 -5.05
N GLU A 99 -5.53 9.32 -5.69
CA GLU A 99 -5.32 7.91 -6.06
C GLU A 99 -5.13 7.75 -7.57
N GLY A 100 -4.32 6.76 -7.96
CA GLY A 100 -4.20 6.35 -9.34
C GLY A 100 -2.98 5.47 -9.59
N TRP A 101 -2.63 5.32 -10.86
CA TRP A 101 -1.58 4.42 -11.31
C TRP A 101 -0.23 5.13 -11.46
N ILE A 102 0.81 4.53 -10.90
CA ILE A 102 2.18 5.03 -10.90
C ILE A 102 3.10 3.96 -11.47
N THR A 103 4.09 4.37 -12.26
CA THR A 103 5.16 3.49 -12.72
C THR A 103 6.22 3.34 -11.63
N THR A 104 6.64 2.10 -11.35
CA THR A 104 7.72 1.75 -10.41
C THR A 104 8.78 0.90 -11.10
N GLU A 105 10.02 1.01 -10.62
CA GLU A 105 11.19 0.22 -11.05
C GLU A 105 11.71 -0.62 -9.88
#